data_AF-A0A2I0M6R9-F1
#
_entry.id   AF-A0A2I0M6R9-F1
#
_cell.length_a   1.000
_cell.length_b   1.000
_cell.length_c   1.000
_cell.angle_alpha   90.00
_cell.angle_beta   90.00
_cell.angle_gamma   90.00
#
_symmetry.space_group_name_H-M   'P 1'
#
loop_
_entity.id
_entity.type
_entity.pdbx_description
1 polymer ?
#
loop_
_entity_poly.entity_id
_entity_poly.type
_entity_poly.pdbx_seq_one_letter_code
_entity_poly.pdbx_strand_id
1 'polypeptide(L)'
;MTVSLGFAMAVTIAVYVSGGVSGGHINPAVSLAMCVTGRLKWTKLPIYTLAQFLGAFVGAAAVFGIYYDAFMEYSNGKLEVTGPNATAHIFATYPAPYLSLINGFADQVMSTAVLLLAIFAIFDTRNNSVPKGLEPIVVGLLIVVLTCSLGMNSGCAMNPARDLGPRLFTAIAGWGMEVFTAGNNWWWVPVVAPMLGGVLGAMIYIVLIEIHHSDTQPVEENDVHGKYELTNME
;
A
#
# COMPACT_ATOMS: atom_id res chain seq x y z
N MET A 1 -6.96 15.80 -4.90
CA MET A 1 -8.03 14.81 -4.67
C MET A 1 -8.09 13.73 -5.74
N THR A 2 -8.00 14.05 -7.04
CA THR A 2 -8.06 13.03 -8.12
C THR A 2 -7.03 11.91 -7.98
N VAL A 3 -5.76 12.24 -7.72
CA VAL A 3 -4.70 11.24 -7.50
C VAL A 3 -4.99 10.37 -6.29
N SER A 4 -5.38 10.97 -5.16
CA SER A 4 -5.73 10.26 -3.92
C SER A 4 -6.86 9.26 -4.14
N LEU A 5 -7.93 9.67 -4.82
CA LEU A 5 -9.08 8.80 -5.09
C LEU A 5 -8.73 7.71 -6.11
N GLY A 6 -8.06 8.05 -7.21
CA GLY A 6 -7.64 7.08 -8.22
C GLY A 6 -6.71 6.01 -7.65
N PHE A 7 -5.73 6.41 -6.84
CA PHE A 7 -4.82 5.49 -6.16
C PHE A 7 -5.55 4.58 -5.16
N ALA A 8 -6.44 5.13 -4.35
CA ALA A 8 -7.25 4.36 -3.41
C ALA A 8 -8.13 3.31 -4.12
N MET A 9 -8.82 3.71 -5.19
CA MET A 9 -9.67 2.79 -5.95
C MET A 9 -8.86 1.70 -6.68
N ALA A 10 -7.67 2.05 -7.19
CA ALA A 10 -6.76 1.06 -7.76
C ALA A 10 -6.33 0.02 -6.71
N VAL A 11 -6.03 0.45 -5.48
CA VAL A 11 -5.72 -0.47 -4.38
C VAL A 11 -6.92 -1.34 -4.02
N THR A 12 -8.13 -0.78 -3.89
CA THR A 12 -9.36 -1.55 -3.66
C THR A 12 -9.52 -2.67 -4.68
N ILE A 13 -9.39 -2.35 -5.98
CA ILE A 13 -9.52 -3.34 -7.06
C ILE A 13 -8.40 -4.37 -6.97
N ALA A 14 -7.15 -3.96 -6.74
CA ALA A 14 -6.01 -4.88 -6.63
C ALA A 14 -6.19 -5.88 -5.47
N VAL A 15 -6.74 -5.42 -4.33
CA VAL A 15 -7.07 -6.29 -3.20
C VAL A 15 -8.21 -7.23 -3.56
N TYR A 16 -9.25 -6.80 -4.27
CA TYR A 16 -10.29 -7.73 -4.76
C TYR A 16 -9.74 -8.80 -5.69
N VAL A 17 -8.85 -8.43 -6.61
CA VAL A 17 -8.23 -9.35 -7.57
C VAL A 17 -7.37 -10.42 -6.88
N SER A 18 -6.65 -10.04 -5.84
CA SER A 18 -5.61 -10.90 -5.24
C SER A 18 -5.94 -11.41 -3.82
N GLY A 19 -7.01 -10.91 -3.20
CA GLY A 19 -7.40 -11.13 -1.82
C GLY A 19 -7.67 -12.59 -1.49
N GLY A 20 -8.53 -13.24 -2.27
CA GLY A 20 -8.92 -14.64 -2.04
C GLY A 20 -7.79 -15.67 -2.20
N VAL A 21 -6.66 -15.29 -2.82
CA VAL A 21 -5.53 -16.19 -3.08
C VAL A 21 -4.33 -15.87 -2.17
N SER A 22 -3.96 -14.59 -2.09
CA SER A 22 -2.72 -14.15 -1.44
C SER A 22 -2.94 -13.33 -0.17
N GLY A 23 -4.19 -13.02 0.17
CA GLY A 23 -4.55 -12.03 1.20
C GLY A 23 -4.47 -10.59 0.70
N GLY A 24 -4.13 -10.36 -0.57
CA GLY A 24 -4.14 -9.03 -1.17
C GLY A 24 -3.12 -8.07 -0.57
N HIS A 25 -1.95 -8.59 -0.15
CA HIS A 25 -0.95 -7.76 0.54
C HIS A 25 -0.47 -6.58 -0.31
N ILE A 26 -0.18 -6.84 -1.60
CA ILE A 26 0.27 -5.88 -2.63
C ILE A 26 1.35 -4.87 -2.18
N ASN A 27 2.03 -5.16 -1.07
CA ASN A 27 2.91 -4.26 -0.34
C ASN A 27 3.90 -5.09 0.51
N PRO A 28 5.23 -4.89 0.32
CA PRO A 28 6.24 -5.56 1.12
C PRO A 28 6.14 -5.23 2.61
N ALA A 29 5.75 -4.01 2.99
CA ALA A 29 5.59 -3.62 4.40
C ALA A 29 4.44 -4.38 5.07
N VAL A 30 3.32 -4.58 4.36
CA VAL A 30 2.22 -5.42 4.83
C VAL A 30 2.66 -6.88 4.96
N SER A 31 3.38 -7.39 3.97
CA SER A 31 3.88 -8.77 3.99
C SER A 31 4.85 -9.03 5.14
N LEU A 32 5.74 -8.07 5.42
CA LEU A 32 6.65 -8.13 6.56
C LEU A 32 5.87 -8.09 7.89
N ALA A 33 4.92 -7.17 8.05
CA ALA A 33 4.11 -7.08 9.26
C ALA A 33 3.38 -8.40 9.52
N MET A 34 2.77 -9.00 8.49
CA MET A 34 2.12 -10.32 8.61
C MET A 34 3.11 -11.42 9.00
N CYS A 35 4.36 -11.40 8.51
CA CYS A 35 5.39 -12.34 8.94
C CYS A 35 5.78 -12.15 10.42
N VAL A 36 6.03 -10.91 10.84
CA VAL A 36 6.41 -10.58 12.22
C VAL A 36 5.32 -11.01 13.20
N THR A 37 4.05 -10.86 12.83
CA THR A 37 2.93 -11.22 13.69
C THR A 37 2.47 -12.68 13.51
N GLY A 38 3.24 -13.52 12.81
CA GLY A 38 2.92 -14.95 12.64
C GLY A 38 1.76 -15.28 11.70
N ARG A 39 1.24 -14.30 10.95
CA ARG A 39 0.13 -14.44 9.98
C ARG A 39 0.58 -14.83 8.57
N LEU A 40 1.88 -14.73 8.26
CA LEU A 40 2.50 -15.19 7.02
C LEU A 40 3.80 -15.96 7.31
N LYS A 41 4.01 -17.10 6.65
CA LYS A 41 5.28 -17.84 6.75
C LYS A 41 6.43 -17.01 6.18
N TRP A 42 7.53 -16.87 6.92
CA TRP A 42 8.73 -16.14 6.49
C TRP A 42 9.29 -16.58 5.13
N THR A 43 9.18 -17.87 4.79
CA THR A 43 9.62 -18.40 3.49
C THR A 43 8.84 -17.82 2.30
N LYS A 44 7.63 -17.29 2.52
CA LYS A 44 6.83 -16.65 1.47
C LYS A 44 7.19 -15.18 1.26
N LEU A 45 7.82 -14.51 2.24
CA LEU A 45 8.10 -13.08 2.18
C LEU A 45 8.93 -12.70 0.93
N PRO A 46 10.04 -13.38 0.60
CA PRO A 46 10.82 -13.02 -0.60
C PRO A 46 10.01 -13.17 -1.90
N ILE A 47 9.16 -14.21 -1.99
CA ILE A 47 8.33 -14.47 -3.16
C ILE A 47 7.26 -13.38 -3.31
N TYR A 48 6.59 -13.02 -2.21
CA TYR A 48 5.61 -11.92 -2.18
C TYR A 48 6.26 -10.61 -2.61
N THR A 49 7.37 -10.26 -2.00
CA THR A 49 8.10 -9.02 -2.29
C THR A 49 8.56 -8.98 -3.75
N LEU A 50 9.15 -10.05 -4.28
CA LEU A 50 9.57 -10.11 -5.68
C LEU A 50 8.39 -9.96 -6.65
N ALA A 51 7.29 -10.68 -6.43
CA ALA A 51 6.10 -10.58 -7.28
C ALA A 51 5.49 -9.17 -7.26
N GLN A 52 5.45 -8.52 -6.09
CA GLN A 52 4.97 -7.15 -5.92
C GLN A 52 5.86 -6.15 -6.67
N PHE A 53 7.19 -6.31 -6.57
CA PHE A 53 8.15 -5.46 -7.30
C PHE A 53 8.01 -5.61 -8.82
N LEU A 54 7.95 -6.85 -9.32
CA LEU A 54 7.77 -7.11 -10.76
C LEU A 54 6.43 -6.57 -11.25
N GLY A 55 5.35 -6.76 -10.49
CA GLY A 55 4.03 -6.21 -10.82
C GLY A 55 4.05 -4.68 -10.91
N ALA A 56 4.70 -4.01 -9.96
CA ALA A 56 4.81 -2.55 -9.98
C ALA A 56 5.69 -2.04 -11.13
N PHE A 57 6.78 -2.74 -11.45
CA PHE A 57 7.64 -2.43 -12.61
C PHE A 57 6.86 -2.56 -13.93
N VAL A 58 6.15 -3.68 -14.14
CA VAL A 58 5.36 -3.90 -15.35
C VAL A 58 4.20 -2.91 -15.43
N GLY A 59 3.56 -2.59 -14.30
CA GLY A 59 2.54 -1.55 -14.24
C GLY A 59 3.06 -0.17 -14.67
N ALA A 60 4.27 0.20 -14.24
CA ALA A 60 4.92 1.42 -14.68
C ALA A 60 5.19 1.43 -16.19
N ALA A 61 5.71 0.32 -16.74
CA ALA A 61 5.91 0.17 -18.18
C ALA A 61 4.61 0.29 -18.99
N ALA A 62 3.52 -0.30 -18.49
CA ALA A 62 2.20 -0.20 -19.12
C ALA A 62 1.68 1.24 -19.12
N VAL A 63 1.78 1.96 -17.99
CA VAL A 63 1.39 3.37 -17.91
C VAL A 63 2.23 4.22 -18.86
N PHE A 64 3.54 4.02 -18.91
CA PHE A 64 4.41 4.74 -19.84
C PHE A 64 4.03 4.48 -21.30
N GLY A 65 3.75 3.23 -21.68
CA GLY A 65 3.33 2.88 -23.03
C GLY A 65 1.99 3.51 -23.43
N ILE A 66 0.99 3.48 -22.53
CA ILE A 66 -0.34 4.06 -22.80
C ILE A 66 -0.27 5.58 -22.92
N TYR A 67 0.58 6.24 -22.15
CA TYR A 67 0.72 7.70 -22.13
C TYR A 67 1.91 8.22 -22.94
N TYR A 68 2.53 7.38 -23.78
CA TYR A 68 3.80 7.71 -24.44
C TYR A 68 3.74 9.04 -25.21
N ASP A 69 2.73 9.22 -26.06
CA ASP A 69 2.56 10.45 -26.85
C ASP A 69 2.38 11.68 -25.94
N ALA A 70 1.63 11.54 -24.84
CA ALA A 70 1.45 12.61 -23.87
C ALA A 70 2.76 12.96 -23.14
N PHE A 71 3.60 11.98 -22.82
CA PHE A 71 4.94 12.24 -22.27
C PHE A 71 5.81 12.99 -23.27
N MET A 72 5.83 12.55 -24.54
CA MET A 72 6.67 13.17 -25.57
C MET A 72 6.25 14.62 -25.83
N GLU A 73 4.94 14.87 -25.93
CA GLU A 73 4.37 16.22 -26.12
C GLU A 73 4.66 17.13 -24.91
N TYR A 74 4.31 16.69 -23.70
CA TYR A 74 4.47 17.51 -22.49
C TYR A 74 5.94 17.84 -22.19
N SER A 75 6.82 16.86 -22.37
CA SER A 75 8.23 16.99 -21.99
C SER A 75 9.14 17.47 -23.13
N ASN A 76 8.59 17.73 -24.33
CA ASN A 76 9.37 17.96 -25.55
C ASN A 76 10.44 16.88 -25.78
N GLY A 77 10.07 15.62 -25.52
CA GLY A 77 10.94 14.45 -25.61
C GLY A 77 12.03 14.34 -24.52
N LYS A 78 12.01 15.18 -23.48
CA LYS A 78 13.02 15.17 -22.40
C LYS A 78 12.45 14.64 -21.09
N LEU A 79 12.83 13.42 -20.74
CA LEU A 79 12.37 12.74 -19.54
C LEU A 79 13.17 13.18 -18.30
N GLU A 80 12.70 14.23 -17.62
CA GLU A 80 13.40 14.85 -16.49
C GLU A 80 12.87 14.37 -15.11
N VAL A 81 13.76 14.31 -14.13
CA VAL A 81 13.44 13.90 -12.74
C VAL A 81 13.06 15.08 -11.86
N THR A 82 13.73 16.22 -12.05
CA THR A 82 13.51 17.46 -11.32
C THR A 82 13.29 18.62 -12.30
N GLY A 83 12.67 19.71 -11.83
CA GLY A 83 12.35 20.87 -12.66
C GLY A 83 10.87 21.00 -13.01
N PRO A 84 10.50 22.06 -13.76
CA PRO A 84 9.10 22.43 -14.01
C PRO A 84 8.34 21.42 -14.88
N ASN A 85 9.04 20.71 -15.76
CA ASN A 85 8.47 19.69 -16.65
C ASN A 85 8.88 18.27 -16.24
N ALA A 86 9.32 18.08 -14.99
CA ALA A 86 9.71 16.78 -14.48
C ALA A 86 8.53 15.81 -14.57
N THR A 87 8.80 14.57 -14.99
CA THR A 87 7.76 13.55 -15.20
C THR A 87 8.00 12.27 -14.39
N ALA A 88 9.19 12.12 -13.78
CA ALA A 88 9.53 10.94 -12.99
C ALA A 88 8.60 10.74 -11.78
N HIS A 89 8.05 11.83 -11.23
CA HIS A 89 7.18 11.82 -10.06
C HIS A 89 5.81 11.16 -10.29
N ILE A 90 5.46 10.87 -11.55
CA ILE A 90 4.27 10.08 -11.91
C ILE A 90 4.45 8.62 -11.48
N PHE A 91 5.69 8.11 -11.51
CA PHE A 91 6.00 6.71 -11.28
C PHE A 91 6.42 6.42 -9.83
N ALA A 92 7.35 7.20 -9.30
CA ALA A 92 7.90 7.05 -7.96
C ALA A 92 7.76 8.35 -7.16
N THR A 93 7.83 8.29 -5.83
CA THR A 93 7.70 9.49 -5.01
C THR A 93 9.01 10.24 -4.87
N TYR A 94 8.92 11.55 -4.75
CA TYR A 94 10.04 12.44 -4.47
C TYR A 94 9.61 13.38 -3.35
N PRO A 95 10.53 13.75 -2.44
CA PRO A 95 10.21 14.62 -1.32
C PRO A 95 9.98 16.04 -1.81
N ALA A 96 9.10 16.78 -1.13
CA ALA A 96 8.93 18.20 -1.39
C ALA A 96 10.26 18.95 -1.14
N PRO A 97 10.54 20.08 -1.83
CA PRO A 97 11.83 20.76 -1.75
C PRO A 97 12.23 21.22 -0.33
N TYR A 98 11.26 21.45 0.54
CA TYR A 98 11.48 21.88 1.93
C TYR A 98 11.72 20.71 2.90
N LEU A 99 11.49 19.47 2.48
CA LEU A 99 11.45 18.33 3.38
C LEU A 99 12.86 17.78 3.62
N SER A 100 13.28 17.76 4.89
CA SER A 100 14.52 17.11 5.28
C SER A 100 14.39 15.59 5.23
N LEU A 101 15.51 14.89 5.01
CA LEU A 101 15.52 13.43 4.94
C LEU A 101 15.02 12.77 6.23
N ILE A 102 15.35 13.34 7.39
CA ILE A 102 14.90 12.86 8.71
C ILE A 102 13.38 13.00 8.86
N ASN A 103 12.82 14.17 8.51
CA ASN A 103 11.38 14.36 8.58
C ASN A 103 10.64 13.51 7.55
N GLY A 104 11.18 13.34 6.35
CA GLY A 104 10.61 12.44 5.35
C GLY A 104 10.65 10.97 5.77
N PHE A 105 11.69 10.55 6.47
CA PHE A 105 11.74 9.21 7.07
C PHE A 105 10.66 9.03 8.14
N ALA A 106 10.54 9.98 9.07
CA ALA A 106 9.50 9.96 10.11
C ALA A 106 8.08 9.98 9.52
N ASP A 107 7.85 10.77 8.48
CA ASP A 107 6.60 10.86 7.71
C ASP A 107 6.20 9.51 7.10
N GLN A 108 7.15 8.81 6.47
CA GLN A 108 6.91 7.48 5.89
C GLN A 108 6.71 6.39 6.96
N VAL A 109 7.42 6.45 8.09
CA VAL A 109 7.17 5.56 9.24
C VAL A 109 5.77 5.78 9.78
N MET A 110 5.39 7.02 10.05
CA MET A 110 4.10 7.37 10.64
C MET A 110 2.92 6.99 9.74
N SER A 111 2.95 7.40 8.47
CA SER A 111 1.88 7.09 7.51
C SER A 111 1.68 5.57 7.34
N THR A 112 2.77 4.80 7.28
CA THR A 112 2.69 3.34 7.15
C THR A 112 2.27 2.66 8.46
N ALA A 113 2.64 3.22 9.62
CA ALA A 113 2.18 2.73 10.91
C ALA A 113 0.66 2.89 11.07
N VAL A 114 0.11 4.06 10.72
CA VAL A 114 -1.35 4.28 10.73
C VAL A 114 -2.05 3.35 9.73
N LEU A 115 -1.47 3.17 8.53
CA LEU A 115 -1.98 2.22 7.54
C LEU A 115 -2.11 0.80 8.12
N LEU A 116 -1.04 0.26 8.72
CA LEU A 116 -1.04 -1.12 9.21
C LEU A 116 -1.86 -1.30 10.48
N LEU A 117 -1.89 -0.30 11.38
CA LEU A 117 -2.77 -0.29 12.54
C LEU A 117 -4.23 -0.41 12.10
N ALA A 118 -4.64 0.41 11.14
CA ALA A 118 -6.02 0.40 10.64
C ALA A 118 -6.34 -0.85 9.82
N ILE A 119 -5.40 -1.39 9.02
CA ILE A 119 -5.59 -2.67 8.33
C ILE A 119 -5.84 -3.78 9.35
N PHE A 120 -5.06 -3.86 10.42
CA PHE A 120 -5.30 -4.86 11.46
C PHE A 120 -6.67 -4.69 12.11
N ALA A 121 -7.08 -3.46 12.40
CA ALA A 121 -8.40 -3.17 12.93
C ALA A 121 -9.56 -3.56 11.99
N ILE A 122 -9.39 -3.35 10.68
CA ILE A 122 -10.40 -3.66 9.65
C ILE A 122 -10.60 -5.17 9.51
N PHE A 123 -9.50 -5.94 9.56
CA PHE A 123 -9.52 -7.39 9.35
C PHE A 123 -9.66 -8.21 10.64
N ASP A 124 -9.66 -7.58 11.82
CA ASP A 124 -9.91 -8.28 13.08
C ASP A 124 -11.41 -8.53 13.29
N THR A 125 -11.82 -9.80 13.12
CA THR A 125 -13.20 -10.23 13.28
C THR A 125 -13.71 -10.18 14.72
N ARG A 126 -12.82 -10.01 15.71
CA ARG A 126 -13.20 -9.87 17.14
C ARG A 126 -13.49 -8.41 17.52
N ASN A 127 -13.10 -7.46 16.68
CA ASN A 127 -13.38 -6.04 16.85
C ASN A 127 -14.74 -5.68 16.20
N ASN A 128 -14.99 -4.40 15.96
CA ASN A 128 -16.10 -3.93 15.11
C ASN A 128 -15.83 -4.26 13.63
N SER A 129 -16.01 -5.54 13.28
CA SER A 129 -15.68 -6.07 11.97
C SER A 129 -16.49 -5.41 10.86
N VAL A 130 -15.82 -5.13 9.75
CA VAL A 130 -16.47 -4.67 8.52
C VAL A 130 -17.33 -5.81 7.93
N PRO A 131 -18.49 -5.53 7.30
CA PRO A 131 -19.24 -6.56 6.60
C PRO A 131 -18.37 -7.28 5.55
N LYS A 132 -18.47 -8.61 5.52
CA LYS A 132 -17.66 -9.45 4.64
C LYS A 132 -17.74 -8.99 3.19
N GLY A 133 -16.59 -8.82 2.56
CA GLY A 133 -16.46 -8.36 1.18
C GLY A 133 -16.32 -6.84 1.04
N LEU A 134 -16.55 -6.04 2.09
CA LEU A 134 -16.34 -4.58 2.06
C LEU A 134 -14.97 -4.16 2.60
N GLU A 135 -14.16 -5.08 3.13
CA GLU A 135 -12.83 -4.78 3.67
C GLU A 135 -11.95 -4.05 2.65
N PRO A 136 -11.87 -4.45 1.37
CA PRO A 136 -11.07 -3.74 0.37
C PRO A 136 -11.53 -2.29 0.14
N ILE A 137 -12.83 -2.01 0.20
CA ILE A 137 -13.38 -0.66 0.05
C ILE A 137 -12.97 0.22 1.23
N VAL A 138 -13.05 -0.31 2.46
CA VAL A 138 -12.64 0.41 3.67
C VAL A 138 -11.13 0.68 3.66
N VAL A 139 -10.32 -0.27 3.18
CA VAL A 139 -8.87 -0.06 2.94
C VAL A 139 -8.64 1.06 1.92
N GLY A 140 -9.42 1.11 0.83
CA GLY A 140 -9.37 2.23 -0.13
C GLY A 140 -9.68 3.57 0.53
N LEU A 141 -10.75 3.66 1.32
CA LEU A 141 -11.12 4.89 2.04
C LEU A 141 -10.03 5.33 3.02
N LEU A 142 -9.40 4.39 3.73
CA LEU A 142 -8.23 4.66 4.57
C LEU A 142 -7.08 5.30 3.77
N ILE A 143 -6.80 4.79 2.57
CA ILE A 143 -5.76 5.35 1.69
C ILE A 143 -6.14 6.76 1.21
N VAL A 144 -7.41 7.04 0.94
CA VAL A 144 -7.87 8.42 0.65
C VAL A 144 -7.55 9.34 1.82
N VAL A 145 -7.88 8.93 3.05
CA VAL A 145 -7.60 9.73 4.26
C VAL A 145 -6.10 9.97 4.40
N LEU A 146 -5.27 8.93 4.34
CA LEU A 146 -3.83 9.05 4.49
C LEU A 146 -3.20 9.97 3.44
N THR A 147 -3.55 9.79 2.16
CA THR A 147 -2.98 10.60 1.07
C THR A 147 -3.46 12.05 1.11
N CYS A 148 -4.69 12.32 1.56
CA CYS A 148 -5.18 13.69 1.73
C CYS A 148 -4.57 14.39 2.95
N SER A 149 -4.28 13.66 4.03
CA SER A 149 -3.77 14.24 5.28
C SER A 149 -2.24 14.32 5.35
N LEU A 150 -1.53 13.33 4.82
CA LEU A 150 -0.08 13.17 4.96
C LEU A 150 0.68 13.22 3.62
N GLY A 151 -0.03 13.27 2.49
CA GLY A 151 0.58 13.14 1.15
C GLY A 151 1.46 14.31 0.71
N MET A 152 1.30 15.50 1.29
CA MET A 152 1.97 16.71 0.80
C MET A 152 3.49 16.73 1.01
N ASN A 153 4.00 16.03 2.03
CA ASN A 153 5.43 16.01 2.33
C ASN A 153 6.20 15.23 1.26
N SER A 154 5.79 13.99 1.03
CA SER A 154 6.58 13.02 0.25
C SER A 154 5.75 12.07 -0.61
N GLY A 155 4.47 12.37 -0.82
CA GLY A 155 3.56 11.61 -1.68
C GLY A 155 2.98 10.33 -1.04
N CYS A 156 3.20 10.08 0.25
CA CYS A 156 2.75 8.87 0.96
C CYS A 156 3.06 7.58 0.19
N ALA A 157 4.33 7.25 -0.01
CA ALA A 157 4.68 6.02 -0.71
C ALA A 157 4.10 4.78 -0.02
N MET A 158 4.27 4.66 1.32
CA MET A 158 3.72 3.62 2.20
C MET A 158 3.98 2.14 1.80
N ASN A 159 4.65 1.93 0.67
CA ASN A 159 4.78 0.65 0.00
C ASN A 159 6.10 0.62 -0.78
N PRO A 160 7.07 -0.20 -0.36
CA PRO A 160 8.36 -0.32 -1.04
C PRO A 160 8.26 -0.73 -2.51
N ALA A 161 7.34 -1.65 -2.85
CA ALA A 161 7.17 -2.12 -4.23
C ALA A 161 6.60 -1.02 -5.14
N ARG A 162 5.65 -0.23 -4.62
CA ARG A 162 5.02 0.90 -5.31
C ARG A 162 5.99 2.03 -5.66
N ASP A 163 7.10 2.14 -4.94
CA ASP A 163 8.11 3.16 -5.20
C ASP A 163 9.29 2.62 -6.00
N LEU A 164 9.99 1.61 -5.49
CA LEU A 164 11.26 1.17 -6.05
C LEU A 164 11.08 0.39 -7.37
N GLY A 165 9.98 -0.34 -7.57
CA GLY A 165 9.68 -1.00 -8.84
C GLY A 165 9.56 0.00 -10.01
N PRO A 166 8.64 0.98 -9.93
CA PRO A 166 8.52 2.04 -10.93
C PRO A 166 9.76 2.93 -11.05
N ARG A 167 10.49 3.18 -9.96
CA ARG A 167 11.76 3.93 -9.97
C ARG A 167 12.84 3.21 -10.80
N LEU A 168 12.93 1.89 -10.67
CA LEU A 168 13.84 1.10 -11.49
C LEU A 168 13.43 1.15 -12.97
N PHE A 169 12.13 1.12 -13.26
CA PHE A 169 11.63 1.29 -14.62
C PHE A 169 12.06 2.64 -15.21
N THR A 170 11.82 3.76 -14.52
CA THR A 170 12.18 5.08 -15.04
C THR A 170 13.67 5.27 -15.25
N ALA A 171 14.51 4.67 -14.39
CA ALA A 171 15.97 4.66 -14.58
C ALA A 171 16.37 4.07 -15.95
N ILE A 172 15.71 2.99 -16.35
CA ILE A 172 15.97 2.26 -17.60
C ILE A 172 15.29 2.92 -18.80
N ALA A 173 14.10 3.51 -18.60
CA ALA A 173 13.26 4.03 -19.66
C ALA A 173 13.68 5.41 -20.22
N GLY A 174 14.65 6.08 -19.59
CA GLY A 174 15.26 7.30 -20.15
C GLY A 174 15.39 8.48 -19.17
N TRP A 175 14.86 8.38 -17.95
CA TRP A 175 15.09 9.40 -16.91
C TRP A 175 16.51 9.34 -16.32
N GLY A 176 17.20 8.22 -16.51
CA GLY A 176 18.57 8.02 -16.05
C GLY A 176 18.69 7.83 -14.54
N MET A 177 19.92 7.81 -14.04
CA MET A 177 20.22 7.48 -12.64
C MET A 177 19.89 8.58 -11.63
N GLU A 178 19.48 9.78 -12.10
CA GLU A 178 19.06 10.87 -11.23
C GLU A 178 17.87 10.46 -10.34
N VAL A 179 17.05 9.51 -10.79
CA VAL A 179 15.93 8.94 -10.01
C VAL A 179 16.38 8.35 -8.66
N PHE A 180 17.66 8.00 -8.50
CA PHE A 180 18.25 7.50 -7.25
C PHE A 180 19.05 8.55 -6.47
N THR A 181 19.35 9.70 -7.06
CA THR A 181 20.12 10.76 -6.39
C THR A 181 19.26 11.96 -5.98
N ALA A 182 18.15 12.20 -6.67
CA ALA A 182 17.20 13.26 -6.37
C ALA A 182 16.68 13.18 -4.92
N GLY A 183 16.44 14.33 -4.30
CA GLY A 183 15.96 14.43 -2.92
C GLY A 183 16.95 13.89 -1.88
N ASN A 184 18.26 14.15 -2.07
CA ASN A 184 19.33 13.68 -1.18
C ASN A 184 19.37 12.14 -1.08
N ASN A 185 19.36 11.46 -2.23
CA ASN A 185 19.27 10.00 -2.32
C ASN A 185 17.97 9.45 -1.70
N TRP A 186 16.83 10.04 -2.04
CA TRP A 186 15.54 9.72 -1.40
C TRP A 186 15.11 8.25 -1.51
N TRP A 187 15.51 7.54 -2.56
CA TRP A 187 15.00 6.23 -2.97
C TRP A 187 14.91 5.16 -1.87
N TRP A 188 15.81 5.18 -0.89
CA TRP A 188 15.86 4.17 0.17
C TRP A 188 14.83 4.45 1.26
N VAL A 189 14.37 5.71 1.42
CA VAL A 189 13.40 6.09 2.45
C VAL A 189 12.05 5.40 2.23
N PRO A 190 11.42 5.46 1.04
CA PRO A 190 10.21 4.68 0.73
C PRO A 190 10.36 3.16 0.80
N VAL A 191 11.58 2.65 0.91
CA VAL A 191 11.85 1.20 1.05
C VAL A 191 11.95 0.81 2.52
N VAL A 192 12.75 1.55 3.29
CA VAL A 192 13.07 1.19 4.69
C VAL A 192 12.02 1.72 5.66
N ALA A 193 11.61 2.98 5.53
CA ALA A 193 10.70 3.61 6.48
C ALA A 193 9.33 2.91 6.53
N PRO A 194 8.69 2.54 5.39
CA PRO A 194 7.45 1.78 5.44
C PRO A 194 7.58 0.41 6.09
N MET A 195 8.72 -0.28 5.95
CA MET A 195 8.94 -1.58 6.59
C MET A 195 8.93 -1.45 8.11
N LEU A 196 9.60 -0.42 8.64
CA LEU A 196 9.57 -0.11 10.08
C LEU A 196 8.19 0.34 10.54
N GLY A 197 7.57 1.27 9.81
CA GLY A 197 6.23 1.77 10.12
C GLY A 197 5.19 0.67 10.14
N GLY A 198 5.19 -0.23 9.15
CA GLY A 198 4.24 -1.32 9.05
C GLY A 198 4.32 -2.29 10.23
N VAL A 199 5.53 -2.66 10.64
CA VAL A 199 5.75 -3.49 11.85
C VAL A 199 5.30 -2.73 13.10
N LEU A 200 5.67 -1.46 13.24
CA LEU A 200 5.29 -0.63 14.39
C LEU A 200 3.76 -0.52 14.52
N GLY A 201 3.05 -0.21 13.43
CA GLY A 201 1.59 -0.08 13.42
C GLY A 201 0.88 -1.38 13.81
N ALA A 202 1.34 -2.51 13.26
CA ALA A 202 0.83 -3.83 13.63
C ALA A 202 1.05 -4.15 15.11
N MET A 203 2.25 -3.89 15.64
CA MET A 203 2.56 -4.12 17.06
C MET A 203 1.75 -3.22 17.99
N ILE A 204 1.55 -1.94 17.63
CA ILE A 204 0.69 -1.02 18.37
C ILE A 204 -0.73 -1.57 18.45
N TYR A 205 -1.30 -2.04 17.33
CA TYR A 205 -2.64 -2.64 17.34
C TYR A 205 -2.72 -3.87 18.24
N ILE A 206 -1.74 -4.78 18.13
CA ILE A 206 -1.72 -6.01 18.93
C ILE A 206 -1.71 -5.66 20.43
N VAL A 207 -0.77 -4.83 20.85
CA VAL A 207 -0.54 -4.52 22.27
C VAL A 207 -1.68 -3.71 22.87
N LEU A 208 -2.24 -2.75 22.12
CA LEU A 208 -3.24 -1.85 22.67
C LEU A 208 -4.69 -2.34 22.48
N ILE A 209 -4.96 -3.18 21.48
CA ILE A 209 -6.32 -3.59 21.11
C ILE A 209 -6.45 -5.11 21.14
N GLU A 210 -5.68 -5.82 20.32
CA GLU A 210 -5.95 -7.25 20.04
C GLU A 210 -5.89 -8.15 21.28
N ILE A 211 -4.94 -7.90 22.19
CA ILE A 211 -4.79 -8.68 23.43
C ILE A 211 -5.87 -8.38 24.49
N HIS A 212 -6.71 -7.36 24.27
CA HIS A 212 -7.76 -6.96 25.20
C HIS A 212 -9.14 -7.53 24.83
N HIS A 213 -9.25 -8.26 23.72
CA HIS A 213 -10.48 -8.97 23.37
C HIS A 213 -10.77 -10.07 24.39
N SER A 214 -12.02 -10.12 24.87
CA SER A 214 -12.47 -11.21 25.73
C SER A 214 -12.45 -12.54 24.98
N ASP A 215 -12.02 -13.62 25.63
CA ASP A 215 -11.99 -14.99 25.05
C ASP A 215 -13.39 -15.59 24.78
N THR A 216 -14.46 -14.82 24.99
CA THR A 216 -15.86 -15.28 24.94
C THR A 216 -16.57 -14.82 23.68
N GLN A 217 -16.41 -15.56 22.59
CA GLN A 217 -17.47 -15.81 21.61
C GLN A 217 -17.27 -17.26 21.11
N PRO A 218 -18.11 -18.23 21.53
CA PRO A 218 -18.25 -19.44 20.73
C PRO A 218 -18.71 -18.99 19.35
N VAL A 219 -18.12 -19.56 18.31
CA VAL A 219 -18.59 -19.39 16.93
C VAL A 219 -20.09 -19.68 16.94
N GLU A 220 -20.93 -18.66 16.74
CA GLU A 220 -22.31 -18.90 16.36
C GLU A 220 -22.24 -19.62 15.00
N GLU A 221 -22.35 -20.95 15.06
CA GLU A 221 -22.78 -21.77 13.95
C GLU A 221 -24.07 -21.15 13.46
N ASN A 222 -23.97 -20.39 12.36
CA ASN A 222 -25.10 -19.83 11.67
C ASN A 222 -26.14 -20.94 11.52
N ASP A 223 -27.30 -20.64 12.09
CA ASP A 223 -28.51 -21.42 12.18
C ASP A 223 -28.93 -21.97 10.79
N VAL A 224 -28.37 -23.12 10.41
CA VAL A 224 -28.81 -23.89 9.25
C VAL A 224 -30.06 -24.70 9.60
N HIS A 225 -30.36 -24.90 10.90
CA HIS A 225 -31.53 -25.68 11.32
C HIS A 225 -32.85 -24.89 11.29
N GLY A 226 -32.85 -23.57 11.55
CA GLY A 226 -34.08 -22.77 11.46
C GLY A 226 -34.71 -22.66 10.05
N LYS A 227 -33.96 -22.92 8.97
CA LYS A 227 -34.48 -22.83 7.59
C LYS A 227 -35.17 -24.09 7.06
N TYR A 228 -34.87 -25.26 7.62
CA TYR A 228 -35.49 -26.53 7.16
C TYR A 228 -36.83 -26.82 7.84
N GLU A 229 -37.10 -26.27 9.03
CA GLU A 229 -38.41 -26.43 9.68
C GLU A 229 -39.49 -25.54 9.06
N LEU A 230 -39.13 -24.37 8.54
CA LEU A 230 -40.08 -23.44 7.91
C LEU A 230 -40.43 -23.80 6.45
N THR A 231 -39.64 -24.65 5.78
CA THR A 231 -39.90 -25.08 4.39
C THR A 231 -40.67 -26.40 4.28
N ASN A 232 -40.91 -27.09 5.40
CA ASN A 232 -41.67 -28.34 5.44
C ASN A 232 -43.11 -28.18 5.99
N MET A 233 -43.59 -26.93 6.12
CA MET A 233 -44.93 -26.59 6.61
C MET A 233 -45.74 -25.77 5.59
N GLU A 234 -45.64 -26.09 4.30
CA GLU A 234 -46.58 -25.65 3.25
C GLU A 234 -47.02 -26.82 2.37
#